data_AF-A0A4R5Y964-F1
#
_entry.id   AF-A0A4R5Y964-F1
#
_cell.length_a   1.000
_cell.length_b   1.000
_cell.length_c   1.000
_cell.angle_alpha   90.00
_cell.angle_beta   90.00
_cell.angle_gamma   90.00
#
_symmetry.space_group_name_H-M   'P 1'
#
loop_
_entity.id
_entity.type
_entity.pdbx_description
1 polymer ?
#
loop_
_entity_poly.entity_id
_entity_poly.type
_entity_poly.pdbx_seq_one_letter_code
_entity_poly.pdbx_strand_id
1 'polypeptide(L)'
;MLHNCIISLTENMHQIDQYFHRAKNGELFNFVIDVQPFTEQVDVNLNQLNNYNDEILSLPLMNEKKLSLLILYIRELSVDCFFDKTSKKIFIDKFKAVNHDLQYIKRVLEKD
;
A
#
# COMPACT_ATOMS: atom_id res chain seq x y z
N MET A 1 5.13 17.12 1.23
CA MET A 1 3.69 17.34 1.43
C MET A 1 3.02 15.98 1.47
N LEU A 2 2.11 15.75 2.43
CA LEU A 2 1.38 14.48 2.60
C LEU A 2 0.72 14.01 1.30
N HIS A 3 0.16 14.93 0.51
CA HIS A 3 -0.44 14.64 -0.81
C HIS A 3 0.47 13.82 -1.73
N ASN A 4 1.76 14.18 -1.83
CA ASN A 4 2.71 13.45 -2.67
C ASN A 4 2.97 12.03 -2.14
N CYS A 5 3.03 11.84 -0.82
CA CYS A 5 3.16 10.51 -0.23
C CYS A 5 1.94 9.63 -0.55
N ILE A 6 0.72 10.20 -0.50
CA ILE A 6 -0.50 9.47 -0.87
C ILE A 6 -0.52 9.09 -2.35
N ILE A 7 -0.02 9.96 -3.24
CA ILE A 7 0.16 9.62 -4.66
C ILE A 7 1.13 8.44 -4.81
N SER A 8 2.32 8.52 -4.22
CA SER A 8 3.34 7.45 -4.34
C SER A 8 2.85 6.11 -3.79
N LEU A 9 2.11 6.11 -2.67
CA LEU A 9 1.51 4.90 -2.12
C LEU A 9 0.37 4.37 -3.01
N THR A 10 -0.41 5.25 -3.65
CA THR A 10 -1.43 4.83 -4.62
C THR A 10 -0.79 4.18 -5.86
N GLU A 11 0.33 4.71 -6.32
CA GLU A 11 1.12 4.11 -7.41
C GLU A 11 1.68 2.74 -7.02
N ASN A 12 2.20 2.61 -5.79
CA ASN A 12 2.63 1.31 -5.26
C ASN A 12 1.47 0.31 -5.23
N MET A 13 0.28 0.73 -4.82
CA MET A 13 -0.91 -0.12 -4.85
C MET A 13 -1.29 -0.55 -6.26
N HIS A 14 -1.09 0.30 -7.27
CA HIS A 14 -1.29 -0.10 -8.66
C HIS A 14 -0.29 -1.18 -9.10
N GLN A 15 0.99 -1.03 -8.74
CA GLN A 15 2.03 -2.02 -9.04
C GLN A 15 1.79 -3.36 -8.31
N ILE A 16 1.39 -3.31 -7.04
CA ILE A 16 0.97 -4.47 -6.22
C ILE A 16 -0.14 -5.27 -6.94
N ASP A 17 -1.14 -4.59 -7.48
CA ASP A 17 -2.22 -5.25 -8.22
C ASP A 17 -1.72 -5.93 -9.51
N GLN A 18 -0.86 -5.25 -10.27
CA GLN A 18 -0.27 -5.80 -11.48
C GLN A 18 0.58 -7.04 -11.19
N TYR A 19 1.47 -6.97 -10.20
CA TYR A 19 2.33 -8.10 -9.81
C TYR A 19 1.50 -9.28 -9.31
N PHE A 20 0.46 -9.02 -8.51
CA PHE A 20 -0.44 -10.08 -8.04
C PHE A 20 -1.09 -10.83 -9.20
N HIS A 21 -1.64 -10.13 -10.19
CA HIS A 21 -2.25 -10.78 -11.34
C HIS A 21 -1.23 -11.51 -12.20
N ARG A 22 -0.03 -10.97 -12.39
CA ARG A 22 1.08 -11.61 -13.10
C ARG A 22 1.52 -12.91 -12.42
N ALA A 23 1.74 -12.88 -11.10
CA ALA A 23 2.07 -14.07 -10.31
C ALA A 23 0.97 -15.13 -10.40
N LYS A 24 -0.31 -14.71 -10.33
CA LYS A 24 -1.47 -15.60 -10.52
C LYS A 24 -1.56 -16.22 -11.92
N ASN A 25 -0.96 -15.58 -12.92
CA ASN A 25 -0.87 -16.08 -14.28
C ASN A 25 0.42 -16.90 -14.54
N GLY A 26 1.16 -17.25 -13.49
CA GLY A 26 2.31 -18.15 -13.57
C GLY A 26 3.66 -17.46 -13.77
N GLU A 27 3.72 -16.12 -13.67
CA GLU A 27 5.01 -15.43 -13.66
C GLU A 27 5.77 -15.70 -12.37
N LEU A 28 7.07 -15.99 -12.52
CA LEU A 28 8.00 -16.20 -11.41
C LEU A 28 8.88 -14.97 -11.26
N PHE A 29 8.81 -14.35 -10.09
CA PHE A 29 9.60 -13.18 -9.76
C PHE A 29 10.91 -13.59 -9.08
N ASN A 30 12.00 -12.92 -9.45
CA ASN A 30 13.28 -13.08 -8.83
C ASN A 30 13.36 -12.23 -7.54
N PHE A 31 13.82 -12.83 -6.45
CA PHE A 31 13.88 -12.14 -5.17
C PHE A 31 14.76 -10.87 -5.19
N VAL A 32 15.94 -10.93 -5.79
CA VAL A 32 16.93 -9.84 -5.77
C VAL A 32 16.62 -8.77 -6.82
N ILE A 33 16.03 -9.18 -7.95
CA ILE A 33 15.78 -8.27 -9.10
C ILE A 33 14.40 -7.62 -9.01
N ASP A 34 13.39 -8.34 -8.51
CA ASP A 34 12.00 -7.87 -8.52
C ASP A 34 11.50 -7.57 -7.11
N VAL A 35 11.56 -8.56 -6.20
CA VAL A 35 10.87 -8.50 -4.91
C VAL A 35 11.54 -7.51 -3.95
N GLN A 36 12.83 -7.68 -3.70
CA GLN A 36 13.60 -6.85 -2.80
C GLN A 36 13.57 -5.36 -3.18
N PRO A 37 13.94 -4.95 -4.41
CA PRO A 37 13.95 -3.52 -4.74
C PRO A 37 12.56 -2.89 -4.69
N PHE A 38 11.52 -3.63 -5.06
CA PHE A 38 10.15 -3.13 -4.96
C PHE A 38 9.71 -2.93 -3.50
N THR A 39 9.94 -3.93 -2.65
CA THR A 39 9.54 -3.87 -1.23
C THR A 39 10.33 -2.80 -0.47
N GLU A 40 11.62 -2.62 -0.77
CA GLU A 40 12.44 -1.52 -0.22
C GLU A 40 11.90 -0.15 -0.65
N GLN A 41 11.49 0.01 -1.91
CA GLN A 41 10.88 1.26 -2.39
C GLN A 41 9.54 1.55 -1.70
N VAL A 42 8.72 0.52 -1.46
CA VAL A 42 7.46 0.66 -0.70
C VAL A 42 7.76 1.06 0.75
N ASP A 43 8.74 0.45 1.40
CA ASP A 43 9.13 0.80 2.76
C ASP A 43 9.65 2.24 2.86
N VAL A 44 10.38 2.75 1.85
CA VAL A 44 10.75 4.17 1.78
C VAL A 44 9.51 5.06 1.78
N ASN A 45 8.50 4.76 0.97
CA ASN A 45 7.27 5.55 0.90
C ASN A 45 6.45 5.48 2.19
N LEU A 46 6.40 4.31 2.84
CA LEU A 46 5.78 4.14 4.16
C LEU A 46 6.53 4.89 5.26
N ASN A 47 7.86 4.90 5.22
CA ASN A 47 8.67 5.67 6.15
C ASN A 47 8.48 7.18 5.97
N GLN A 48 8.28 7.64 4.73
CA GLN A 48 7.91 9.03 4.47
C GLN A 48 6.53 9.37 5.03
N LEU A 49 5.55 8.47 4.92
CA LEU A 49 4.20 8.65 5.50
C LEU A 49 4.26 8.89 7.01
N ASN A 50 5.17 8.22 7.72
CA ASN A 50 5.32 8.37 9.18
C ASN A 50 5.61 9.82 9.63
N ASN A 51 6.19 10.64 8.75
CA ASN A 51 6.43 12.05 9.04
C ASN A 51 5.14 12.89 9.10
N TYR A 52 4.01 12.33 8.69
CA TYR A 52 2.70 12.98 8.61
C TYR A 52 1.66 12.30 9.50
N ASN A 53 2.08 11.49 10.49
CA ASN A 53 1.17 10.78 11.37
C ASN A 53 0.17 11.73 12.06
N ASP A 54 0.65 12.82 12.65
CA ASP A 54 -0.22 13.79 13.33
C ASP A 54 -1.25 14.42 12.36
N GLU A 55 -0.82 14.76 11.15
CA GLU A 55 -1.69 15.31 10.10
C GLU A 55 -2.78 14.29 9.72
N ILE A 56 -2.40 13.02 9.49
CA ILE A 56 -3.34 11.95 9.15
C ILE A 56 -4.31 11.66 10.31
N LEU A 57 -3.82 11.64 11.55
CA LEU A 57 -4.63 11.36 12.75
C LEU A 57 -5.58 12.50 13.11
N SER A 58 -5.30 13.71 12.62
CA SER A 58 -6.22 14.85 12.74
C SER A 58 -7.45 14.73 11.81
N LEU A 59 -7.37 13.90 10.76
CA LEU A 59 -8.46 13.73 9.81
C LEU A 59 -9.65 13.00 10.45
N PRO A 60 -10.90 13.37 10.10
CA PRO A 60 -12.07 12.61 10.53
C PRO A 60 -11.94 11.12 10.15
N LEU A 61 -12.52 10.22 10.94
CA LEU A 61 -12.53 8.78 10.64
C LEU A 61 -11.15 8.09 10.59
N MET A 62 -10.05 8.80 10.83
CA MET A 62 -8.72 8.24 11.06
C MET A 62 -8.45 8.09 12.55
N ASN A 63 -7.65 7.09 12.89
CA ASN A 63 -7.15 6.84 14.23
C ASN A 63 -5.91 5.93 14.15
N GLU A 64 -5.21 5.79 15.27
CA GLU A 64 -3.97 5.02 15.40
C GLU A 64 -4.08 3.60 14.85
N LYS A 65 -5.18 2.90 15.20
CA LYS A 65 -5.40 1.54 14.74
C LYS A 65 -5.56 1.48 13.22
N LYS A 66 -6.29 2.42 12.64
CA LYS A 66 -6.54 2.47 11.20
C LYS A 66 -5.26 2.80 10.43
N LEU A 67 -4.48 3.76 10.91
CA LEU A 67 -3.17 4.10 10.33
C LEU A 67 -2.19 2.92 10.43
N SER A 68 -2.13 2.26 11.58
CA SER A 68 -1.28 1.08 11.77
C SER A 68 -1.67 -0.06 10.82
N LEU A 69 -2.97 -0.31 10.64
CA LEU A 69 -3.47 -1.33 9.71
C LEU A 69 -3.18 -0.97 8.26
N LEU A 70 -3.31 0.30 7.88
CA LEU A 70 -2.98 0.79 6.55
C LEU A 70 -1.51 0.49 6.21
N ILE A 71 -0.58 0.86 7.10
CA ILE A 71 0.85 0.63 6.91
C ILE A 71 1.16 -0.88 6.86
N LEU A 72 0.59 -1.65 7.79
CA LEU A 72 0.78 -3.11 7.83
C LEU A 72 0.32 -3.77 6.53
N TYR A 73 -0.90 -3.45 6.08
CA TYR A 73 -1.46 -4.08 4.89
C TYR A 73 -0.71 -3.69 3.62
N ILE A 74 -0.25 -2.44 3.47
CA ILE A 74 0.59 -2.07 2.32
C ILE A 74 1.88 -2.90 2.31
N ARG A 75 2.55 -3.03 3.47
CA ARG A 75 3.79 -3.82 3.58
C ARG A 75 3.56 -5.29 3.23
N GLU A 76 2.54 -5.91 3.81
CA GLU A 76 2.20 -7.31 3.51
C GLU A 76 1.85 -7.51 2.04
N LEU A 77 1.01 -6.64 1.46
CA LEU A 77 0.62 -6.72 0.06
C LEU A 77 1.80 -6.55 -0.89
N SER A 78 2.78 -5.72 -0.54
CA SER A 78 4.00 -5.52 -1.33
C SER A 78 4.88 -6.75 -1.45
N VAL A 79 4.76 -7.70 -0.52
CA VAL A 79 5.45 -8.99 -0.56
C VAL A 79 4.53 -10.04 -1.18
N ASP A 80 3.30 -10.14 -0.69
CA ASP A 80 2.31 -11.14 -1.08
C ASP A 80 1.97 -11.11 -2.58
N CYS A 81 2.11 -9.94 -3.24
CA CYS A 81 1.79 -9.78 -4.65
C CYS A 81 2.70 -10.61 -5.58
N PHE A 82 3.88 -11.04 -5.15
CA PHE A 82 4.78 -11.81 -6.00
C PHE A 82 4.56 -13.32 -5.96
N PHE A 83 3.67 -13.82 -5.09
CA PHE A 83 3.50 -15.25 -4.85
C PHE A 83 2.17 -15.77 -5.40
N ASP A 84 2.26 -16.74 -6.31
CA ASP A 84 1.12 -17.45 -6.90
C ASP A 84 0.25 -18.17 -5.84
N LYS A 85 0.85 -18.56 -4.71
CA LYS A 85 0.17 -19.24 -3.59
C LYS A 85 -0.58 -18.29 -2.64
N THR A 86 -0.40 -16.98 -2.76
CA THR A 86 -1.09 -15.99 -1.92
C THR A 86 -2.60 -16.18 -1.97
N SER A 87 -3.28 -16.18 -0.82
CA SER A 87 -4.75 -16.32 -0.80
C SER A 87 -5.43 -15.14 -1.49
N LYS A 88 -6.15 -15.40 -2.60
CA LYS A 88 -6.85 -14.35 -3.36
C LYS A 88 -7.86 -13.59 -2.51
N LYS A 89 -8.58 -14.30 -1.64
CA LYS A 89 -9.56 -13.68 -0.74
C LYS A 89 -8.88 -12.68 0.20
N ILE A 90 -7.86 -13.14 0.93
CA ILE A 90 -7.16 -12.33 1.93
C ILE A 90 -6.49 -11.12 1.26
N PHE A 91 -5.83 -11.34 0.11
CA PHE A 91 -5.19 -10.27 -0.65
C PHE A 91 -6.19 -9.20 -1.07
N ILE A 92 -7.30 -9.59 -1.71
CA ILE A 92 -8.31 -8.63 -2.20
C ILE A 92 -9.00 -7.89 -1.04
N ASP A 93 -9.25 -8.56 0.08
CA ASP A 93 -9.87 -7.93 1.26
C ASP A 93 -8.94 -6.82 1.83
N LYS A 94 -7.63 -7.10 2.00
CA LYS A 94 -6.63 -6.11 2.41
C LYS A 94 -6.47 -4.99 1.37
N PHE A 95 -6.36 -5.36 0.09
CA PHE A 95 -6.17 -4.41 -1.02
C PHE A 95 -7.31 -3.39 -1.11
N LYS A 96 -8.56 -3.83 -0.94
CA LYS A 96 -9.73 -2.94 -0.91
C LYS A 96 -9.71 -2.01 0.30
N ALA A 97 -9.35 -2.52 1.48
CA ALA A 97 -9.26 -1.71 2.69
C ALA A 97 -8.22 -0.59 2.53
N VAL A 98 -7.03 -0.92 2.03
CA VAL A 98 -5.97 0.06 1.76
C VAL A 98 -6.41 1.11 0.75
N ASN A 99 -6.95 0.69 -0.40
CA ASN A 99 -7.38 1.64 -1.43
C ASN A 99 -8.51 2.56 -0.94
N HIS A 100 -9.44 2.02 -0.15
CA HIS A 100 -10.49 2.84 0.47
C HIS A 100 -9.88 3.94 1.35
N ASP A 101 -8.90 3.59 2.18
CA ASP A 101 -8.30 4.53 3.13
C ASP A 101 -7.39 5.56 2.43
N LEU A 102 -6.60 5.16 1.44
CA LEU A 102 -5.81 6.10 0.62
C LEU A 102 -6.71 7.06 -0.16
N GLN A 103 -7.81 6.57 -0.75
CA GLN A 103 -8.78 7.41 -1.45
C GLN A 103 -9.49 8.38 -0.51
N TYR A 104 -9.80 7.95 0.72
CA TYR A 104 -10.37 8.83 1.74
C TYR A 104 -9.41 9.99 2.05
N ILE A 105 -8.16 9.69 2.41
CA ILE A 105 -7.15 10.70 2.74
C ILE A 105 -6.96 11.65 1.56
N LYS A 106 -6.79 11.12 0.34
CA LYS A 106 -6.64 11.92 -0.88
C LYS A 106 -7.80 12.92 -1.06
N ARG A 107 -9.04 12.46 -0.92
CA ARG A 107 -10.23 13.31 -1.11
C ARG A 107 -10.36 14.41 -0.06
N VAL A 108 -9.86 14.19 1.15
CA VAL A 108 -9.86 15.23 2.19
C VAL A 108 -8.81 16.29 1.83
N LEU A 109 -7.59 15.87 1.48
CA LEU A 109 -6.51 16.77 1.09
C LEU A 109 -6.78 17.58 -0.20
N GLU A 110 -7.66 17.11 -1.08
CA GLU A 110 -8.06 17.84 -2.30
C GLU A 110 -9.22 18.82 -2.07
N LYS A 111 -9.86 18.78 -0.89
CA LYS A 111 -10.96 19.68 -0.52
C LYS A 111 -10.52 20.85 0.34
N ASP A 112 -9.36 20.72 1.00
CA ASP A 112 -8.68 21.78 1.75
C ASP A 112 -7.81 22.64 0.83
#